data_AF-A0A9N9WUR7-F1
#
_entry.id   AF-A0A9N9WUR7-F1
#
_cell.length_a   1.000
_cell.length_b   1.000
_cell.length_c   1.000
_cell.angle_alpha   90.00
_cell.angle_beta   90.00
_cell.angle_gamma   90.00
#
_symmetry.space_group_name_H-M   'P 1'
#
loop_
_entity.id
_entity.type
_entity.pdbx_description
1 polymer ?
#
loop_
_entity_poly.entity_id
_entity_poly.type
_entity_poly.pdbx_seq_one_letter_code
_entity_poly.pdbx_strand_id
1 'polypeptide(L)'
;MKGTFTFIIFALYLIHATNSTPVEKSRIACKNFCTDDDFDRMVCAYDGSDLRLFAGMCRMNLHNKCHQSNFKEVESSLCRQN
;
A
#
# COMPACT_ATOMS: atom_id res chain seq x y z
N MET A 1 -4.57 59.35 27.03
CA MET A 1 -5.95 59.21 27.52
C MET A 1 -6.73 58.34 26.54
N LYS A 2 -7.63 57.48 27.07
CA LYS A 2 -8.51 56.49 26.40
C LYS A 2 -7.74 55.18 26.08
N GLY A 3 -7.97 54.03 26.73
CA GLY A 3 -9.24 53.44 27.20
C GLY A 3 -10.08 53.08 25.98
N THR A 4 -10.60 51.89 25.73
CA THR A 4 -11.13 50.81 26.58
C THR A 4 -11.77 49.79 25.62
N PHE A 5 -11.76 48.49 25.97
CA PHE A 5 -12.83 47.50 25.68
C PHE A 5 -13.06 47.12 24.19
N THR A 6 -13.41 45.92 23.76
CA THR A 6 -13.69 44.59 24.33
C THR A 6 -13.79 43.66 23.11
N PHE A 7 -13.50 42.37 23.35
CA PHE A 7 -13.89 41.20 22.56
C PHE A 7 -15.15 41.37 21.71
N ILE A 8 -15.25 40.61 20.59
CA ILE A 8 -16.29 40.55 19.53
C ILE A 8 -15.58 41.03 18.24
N ILE A 9 -15.14 40.21 17.28
CA ILE A 9 -15.88 39.22 16.50
C ILE A 9 -14.89 38.15 16.01
N PHE A 10 -14.76 37.06 16.76
CA PHE A 10 -14.25 35.78 16.27
C PHE A 10 -15.38 35.10 15.47
N ALA A 11 -15.80 35.70 14.37
CA ALA A 11 -16.85 35.13 13.53
C ALA A 11 -16.73 35.70 12.13
N LEU A 12 -15.92 35.06 11.29
CA LEU A 12 -16.06 35.06 9.83
C LEU A 12 -15.19 33.97 9.17
N TYR A 13 -14.76 32.95 9.92
CA TYR A 13 -14.20 31.72 9.36
C TYR A 13 -15.27 30.64 9.31
N LEU A 14 -16.22 30.78 8.38
CA LEU A 14 -17.03 29.62 7.97
C LEU A 14 -17.23 29.60 6.44
N ILE A 15 -16.41 28.76 5.81
CA ILE A 15 -16.81 27.71 4.87
C ILE A 15 -17.52 28.17 3.58
N HIS A 16 -16.76 28.21 2.48
CA HIS A 16 -17.25 27.61 1.24
C HIS A 16 -16.42 26.34 1.01
N ALA A 17 -17.07 25.21 1.30
CA ALA A 17 -16.54 23.88 1.13
C ALA A 17 -16.10 23.69 -0.32
N THR A 18 -14.83 23.33 -0.49
CA THR A 18 -14.30 22.83 -1.75
C THR A 18 -15.11 21.61 -2.16
N ASN A 19 -15.75 21.66 -3.33
CA ASN A 19 -16.22 20.47 -4.05
C ASN A 19 -15.00 19.66 -4.51
N SER A 20 -14.26 19.09 -3.56
CA SER A 20 -13.39 17.97 -3.82
C SER A 20 -14.30 16.75 -3.80
N THR A 21 -14.78 16.34 -4.97
CA THR A 21 -15.20 14.95 -5.15
C THR A 21 -14.12 14.09 -4.50
N PRO A 22 -14.45 13.18 -3.57
CA PRO A 22 -13.47 12.22 -3.13
C PRO A 22 -13.08 11.48 -4.40
N VAL A 23 -11.86 11.71 -4.87
CA VAL A 23 -11.18 10.74 -5.70
C VAL A 23 -11.09 9.55 -4.76
N GLU A 24 -12.12 8.71 -4.78
CA GLU A 24 -12.05 7.36 -4.27
C GLU A 24 -10.91 6.78 -5.09
N LYS A 25 -9.71 6.89 -4.53
CA LYS A 25 -8.54 6.16 -4.97
C LYS A 25 -8.99 4.74 -4.80
N SER A 26 -9.56 4.19 -5.88
CA SER A 26 -9.93 2.80 -6.00
C SER A 26 -8.63 2.07 -5.72
N ARG A 27 -8.42 1.74 -4.44
CA ARG A 27 -7.44 0.76 -4.05
C ARG A 27 -8.06 -0.45 -4.71
N ILE A 28 -7.57 -0.80 -5.89
CA ILE A 28 -7.87 -2.09 -6.51
C ILE A 28 -7.55 -3.08 -5.40
N ALA A 29 -8.60 -3.51 -4.70
CA ALA A 29 -8.46 -4.33 -3.52
C ALA A 29 -8.00 -5.66 -4.10
N CYS A 30 -6.69 -5.90 -4.01
CA CYS A 30 -6.15 -7.11 -4.55
C CYS A 30 -6.65 -8.25 -3.66
N LYS A 31 -7.71 -8.91 -4.13
CA LYS A 31 -8.39 -9.95 -3.37
C LYS A 31 -7.38 -11.07 -3.10
N ASN A 32 -7.08 -11.30 -1.83
CA ASN A 32 -6.29 -12.45 -1.45
C ASN A 32 -7.09 -13.72 -1.80
N PHE A 33 -6.56 -14.52 -2.71
CA PHE A 33 -7.14 -15.79 -3.13
C PHE A 33 -6.31 -16.98 -2.64
N CYS A 34 -5.18 -16.74 -1.97
CA CYS A 34 -4.36 -17.78 -1.38
C CYS A 34 -4.95 -18.17 -0.02
N THR A 35 -5.09 -19.48 0.15
CA THR A 35 -5.44 -20.15 1.39
C THR A 35 -4.20 -20.42 2.24
N ASP A 36 -4.38 -20.88 3.47
CA ASP A 36 -3.26 -21.26 4.33
C ASP A 36 -2.61 -22.58 3.90
N ASP A 37 -3.31 -23.40 3.12
CA ASP A 37 -2.76 -24.63 2.55
C ASP A 37 -1.81 -24.37 1.36
N ASP A 38 -1.84 -23.15 0.80
CA ASP A 38 -0.95 -22.74 -0.30
C ASP A 38 0.47 -22.37 0.19
N PHE A 39 0.76 -22.54 1.48
CA PHE A 39 2.09 -22.38 2.08
C PHE A 39 2.88 -23.69 2.03
N ASP A 40 3.14 -24.17 0.81
CA ASP A 40 3.85 -25.43 0.55
C ASP A 40 5.35 -25.33 0.85
N ARG A 41 5.98 -24.21 0.49
CA ARG A 41 7.41 -23.96 0.66
C ARG A 41 7.77 -22.48 0.55
N MET A 42 8.98 -22.13 0.97
CA MET A 42 9.54 -20.82 0.64
C MET A 42 9.99 -20.79 -0.83
N VAL A 43 9.64 -19.72 -1.54
CA VAL A 43 10.00 -19.45 -2.94
C VAL A 43 10.91 -18.24 -2.97
N CYS A 44 12.15 -18.42 -3.43
CA CYS A 44 13.03 -17.30 -3.76
C CYS A 44 12.71 -16.82 -5.17
N ALA A 45 12.48 -15.51 -5.35
CA ALA A 45 12.13 -14.97 -6.65
C ALA A 45 12.83 -13.64 -6.95
N TYR A 46 13.04 -13.38 -8.23
CA TYR A 46 13.67 -12.17 -8.76
C TYR A 46 12.81 -11.56 -9.86
N ASP A 47 12.63 -10.24 -9.86
CA ASP A 47 11.83 -9.55 -10.88
C ASP A 47 12.66 -8.78 -11.94
N GLY A 48 13.98 -8.85 -11.84
CA GLY A 48 14.91 -8.04 -12.66
C GLY A 48 15.55 -6.89 -11.89
N SER A 49 15.04 -6.56 -10.70
CA SER A 49 15.54 -5.47 -9.86
C SER A 49 15.64 -5.83 -8.37
N ASP A 50 14.70 -6.61 -7.84
CA ASP A 50 14.62 -6.99 -6.42
C ASP A 50 14.58 -8.50 -6.29
N LEU A 51 15.18 -9.01 -5.21
CA LEU A 51 15.24 -10.41 -4.86
C LEU A 51 14.52 -10.64 -3.54
N ARG A 52 13.52 -11.52 -3.53
CA ARG A 52 12.60 -11.66 -2.40
C ARG A 52 12.19 -13.10 -2.13
N LEU A 53 11.97 -13.40 -0.85
CA LEU A 53 11.34 -14.62 -0.38
C LEU A 53 9.81 -14.46 -0.30
N PHE A 54 9.10 -15.40 -0.90
CA PHE A 54 7.66 -15.55 -0.80
C PHE A 54 7.32 -16.85 -0.07
N ALA A 55 6.29 -16.81 0.76
CA ALA A 55 5.74 -18.00 1.39
C ALA A 55 4.77 -18.68 0.40
N GLY A 56 5.30 -19.55 -0.45
CA GLY A 56 4.54 -20.28 -1.46
C GLY A 56 4.42 -19.56 -2.80
N MET A 57 4.17 -20.37 -3.84
CA MET A 57 4.00 -19.88 -5.21
C MET A 57 2.74 -19.00 -5.35
N CYS A 58 1.67 -19.32 -4.60
CA CYS A 58 0.45 -18.53 -4.64
C CYS A 58 0.70 -17.08 -4.20
N ARG A 59 1.46 -16.86 -3.12
CA ARG A 59 1.76 -15.52 -2.59
C ARG A 59 2.61 -14.70 -3.56
N MET A 60 3.57 -15.32 -4.24
CA MET A 60 4.33 -14.68 -5.31
C MET A 60 3.41 -14.22 -6.45
N ASN A 61 2.53 -15.11 -6.93
CA ASN A 61 1.60 -14.79 -8.00
C ASN A 61 0.57 -13.72 -7.61
N LEU A 62 0.08 -13.76 -6.37
CA LEU A 62 -0.77 -12.71 -5.82
C LEU A 62 0.00 -11.39 -5.84
N HIS A 63 1.23 -11.34 -5.34
CA HIS A 63 2.05 -10.13 -5.34
C HIS A 63 2.23 -9.56 -6.74
N ASN A 64 2.59 -10.39 -7.72
CA ASN A 64 2.71 -9.99 -9.13
C ASN A 64 1.43 -9.35 -9.65
N LYS A 65 0.26 -9.96 -9.38
CA LYS A 65 -1.05 -9.41 -9.78
C LYS A 65 -1.38 -8.10 -9.07
N CYS A 66 -1.09 -7.99 -7.77
CA CYS A 66 -1.43 -6.82 -6.98
C CYS A 66 -0.56 -5.60 -7.29
N HIS A 67 0.72 -5.83 -7.57
CA HIS A 67 1.73 -4.78 -7.68
C HIS A 67 2.23 -4.57 -9.11
N GLN A 68 1.66 -5.29 -10.09
CA GLN A 68 2.13 -5.30 -11.48
C GLN A 68 3.63 -5.68 -11.58
N SER A 69 4.09 -6.50 -10.64
CA SER A 69 5.46 -7.04 -10.60
C SER A 69 5.57 -8.31 -11.44
N ASN A 70 6.80 -8.73 -11.71
CA ASN A 70 7.09 -9.93 -12.50
C ASN A 70 8.14 -10.82 -11.83
N PHE A 71 7.98 -11.07 -10.53
CA PHE A 71 8.83 -12.00 -9.79
C PHE A 71 8.72 -13.39 -10.39
N LYS A 72 9.88 -13.99 -10.69
CA LYS A 72 10.02 -15.37 -11.15
C LYS A 72 10.88 -16.14 -10.17
N GLU A 73 10.52 -17.39 -9.93
CA GLU A 73 11.31 -18.26 -9.08
C GLU A 73 12.74 -18.39 -9.63
N VAL A 74 13.71 -18.30 -8.71
CA VAL A 74 15.13 -18.48 -8.94
C VAL A 74 15.70 -19.43 -7.90
N GLU A 75 16.98 -19.79 -8.00
CA GLU A 75 17.61 -20.67 -7.02
C GLU A 75 17.50 -20.13 -5.59
N SER A 76 17.06 -20.99 -4.67
CA SER A 76 16.87 -20.65 -3.25
C SER A 76 18.14 -20.14 -2.55
N SER A 77 19.32 -20.47 -3.09
CA SER A 77 20.62 -19.99 -2.63
C SER A 77 20.76 -18.47 -2.74
N LEU A 78 20.11 -17.84 -3.73
CA LEU A 78 20.21 -16.40 -3.98
C LEU A 78 19.55 -15.58 -2.87
N CYS A 79 18.44 -16.08 -2.28
CA CYS A 79 17.77 -15.41 -1.16
C CYS A 79 18.39 -15.74 0.21
N ARG A 80 19.32 -16.70 0.29
CA ARG A 80 20.03 -17.05 1.53
C ARG A 80 21.27 -16.18 1.78
N GLN A 81 21.59 -15.24 0.90
CA GLN A 81 22.70 -14.30 1.07
C GLN A 81 22.29 -13.11 1.94
N ASN A 82 22.10 -13.35 3.24
CA ASN A 82 22.29 -12.34 4.29
C ASN A 82 22.41 -13.01 5.67
#